data_AF-A0A0Q6STY1-F1
#
_entry.id   AF-A0A0Q6STY1-F1
#
_cell.length_a   1.000
_cell.length_b   1.000
_cell.length_c   1.000
_cell.angle_alpha   90.00
_cell.angle_beta   90.00
_cell.angle_gamma   90.00
#
_symmetry.space_group_name_H-M   'P 1'
#
loop_
_entity.id
_entity.type
_entity.pdbx_description
1 polymer ?
#
loop_
_entity_poly.entity_id
_entity_poly.type
_entity_poly.pdbx_seq_one_letter_code
_entity_poly.pdbx_strand_id
1 'polypeptide(L)'
;MSEKRSQFPLPLSSVTGGSTRKPAAPAPVATPQTATQNARENNQHRAGAAPGVPGTAKPASVQPQQTVVRSDLAATEAPRRAMAARTARQGVKDAQVLAALEIVPRHMFVEPGMLAQAYVDISLPIGHNQTISQPYIVARMIELLKGSGPLRRVLEIGTGCGYQAAVLSFVAQEVYSIERIKPLHELAKANLRPLRIANLRLQYGDGMLGLPQVAPFDGIILAAAGLEVPRALLEQLAIGARLVAPVGAQVQHLQRITRTGKAEWTSETLEACHFVPLRPGIA
;
A
#
# COMPACT_ATOMS: atom_id res chain seq x y z
N MET A 1 59.62 4.45 -49.43
CA MET A 1 58.46 3.85 -48.73
C MET A 1 57.97 4.90 -47.74
N SER A 2 56.80 5.49 -48.01
CA SER A 2 56.29 6.67 -47.32
C SER A 2 55.21 6.23 -46.33
N GLU A 3 55.47 6.40 -45.03
CA GLU A 3 54.52 6.08 -43.96
C GLU A 3 53.58 7.28 -43.73
N LYS A 4 52.29 7.08 -44.03
CA LYS A 4 51.21 8.03 -43.75
C LYS A 4 50.81 7.93 -42.27
N ARG A 5 50.95 9.04 -41.55
CA ARG A 5 50.35 9.24 -40.23
C ARG A 5 48.83 9.35 -40.34
N SER A 6 48.12 8.54 -39.55
CA SER A 6 46.67 8.61 -39.34
C SER A 6 46.32 9.86 -38.55
N GLN A 7 45.48 10.73 -39.12
CA GLN A 7 44.95 11.93 -38.48
C GLN A 7 43.51 11.63 -38.05
N PHE A 8 43.29 11.58 -36.74
CA PHE A 8 41.99 11.55 -36.07
C PHE A 8 41.71 12.97 -35.52
N PRO A 9 40.45 13.42 -35.38
CA PRO A 9 39.18 12.71 -35.56
C PRO A 9 38.39 13.08 -36.84
N LEU A 10 37.51 12.17 -37.26
CA LEU A 10 36.60 12.30 -38.40
C LEU A 10 35.44 13.30 -38.13
N PRO A 11 34.94 14.02 -39.15
CA PRO A 11 33.84 14.98 -39.00
C PRO A 11 32.46 14.32 -38.76
N LEU A 12 31.62 15.06 -38.02
CA LEU A 12 30.28 14.73 -37.51
C LEU A 12 29.18 14.46 -38.55
N SER A 13 29.50 14.34 -39.84
CA SER A 13 28.53 14.10 -40.92
C SER A 13 28.34 12.62 -41.30
N SER A 14 28.92 11.68 -40.54
CA SER A 14 28.88 10.23 -40.83
C SER A 14 27.81 9.44 -40.06
N VAL A 15 26.89 10.11 -39.36
CA VAL A 15 25.80 9.46 -38.60
C VAL A 15 24.44 10.02 -38.99
N THR A 16 24.06 9.93 -40.27
CA THR A 16 22.66 10.09 -40.69
C THR A 16 22.35 9.18 -41.89
N GLY A 17 21.77 8.02 -41.62
CA GLY A 17 21.18 7.11 -42.59
C GLY A 17 19.91 6.50 -42.00
N GLY A 18 18.77 6.75 -42.63
CA GLY A 18 17.45 6.71 -42.01
C GLY A 18 16.87 5.31 -41.69
N SER A 19 16.05 5.27 -40.65
CA SER A 19 14.83 4.46 -40.60
C SER A 19 13.83 5.13 -39.66
N THR A 20 12.75 5.65 -40.24
CA THR A 20 11.63 6.29 -39.56
C THR A 20 10.74 5.22 -38.91
N ARG A 21 10.93 4.97 -37.61
CA ARG A 21 9.93 4.28 -36.78
C ARG A 21 9.46 5.21 -35.67
N LYS A 22 8.22 5.68 -35.82
CA LYS A 22 7.50 6.56 -34.88
C LYS A 22 7.48 5.89 -33.50
N PRO A 23 7.91 6.54 -32.40
CA PRO A 23 7.72 5.99 -31.06
C PRO A 23 6.22 5.95 -30.76
N ALA A 24 5.72 4.78 -30.34
CA ALA A 24 4.39 4.67 -29.79
C ALA A 24 4.31 5.50 -28.49
N ALA A 25 3.26 6.30 -28.36
CA ALA A 25 3.00 7.09 -27.16
C ALA A 25 2.92 6.17 -25.92
N PRO A 26 3.49 6.57 -24.77
CA PRO A 26 3.30 5.82 -23.54
C PRO A 26 1.81 5.81 -23.18
N ALA A 27 1.30 4.63 -22.84
CA ALA A 27 -0.04 4.48 -22.28
C ALA A 27 -0.14 5.31 -21.00
N PRO A 28 -1.30 5.96 -20.71
CA PRO A 28 -1.42 6.85 -19.58
C PRO A 28 -1.26 6.06 -18.28
N VAL A 29 -0.19 6.36 -17.54
CA VAL A 29 -0.03 5.93 -16.15
C VAL A 29 -0.98 6.76 -15.31
N ALA A 30 -2.01 6.13 -14.76
CA ALA A 30 -2.95 6.79 -13.85
C ALA A 30 -2.19 7.26 -12.61
N THR A 31 -2.01 8.59 -12.49
CA THR A 31 -1.49 9.18 -11.26
C THR A 31 -2.62 9.20 -10.22
N PRO A 32 -2.32 9.08 -8.91
CA PRO A 32 -3.36 9.11 -7.88
C PRO A 32 -4.09 10.46 -7.79
N GLN A 33 -3.54 11.52 -8.39
CA GLN A 33 -4.28 12.77 -8.62
C GLN A 33 -5.48 12.53 -9.56
N THR A 34 -5.33 11.73 -10.62
CA THR A 34 -6.41 11.35 -11.54
C THR A 34 -7.51 10.53 -10.86
N ALA A 35 -7.16 9.65 -9.90
CA ALA A 35 -8.15 8.91 -9.12
C ALA A 35 -8.99 9.84 -8.22
N THR A 36 -8.36 10.85 -7.63
CA THR A 36 -9.04 11.88 -6.82
C THR A 36 -9.92 12.80 -7.67
N GLN A 37 -9.52 13.06 -8.92
CA GLN A 37 -10.24 13.93 -9.86
C GLN A 37 -11.51 13.26 -10.40
N ASN A 38 -11.42 11.99 -10.79
CA ASN A 38 -12.57 11.21 -11.25
C ASN A 38 -13.64 11.03 -10.15
N ALA A 39 -13.23 10.91 -8.88
CA ALA A 39 -14.15 10.85 -7.75
C ALA A 39 -14.89 12.18 -7.49
N ARG A 40 -14.27 13.32 -7.79
CA ARG A 40 -14.89 14.66 -7.67
C ARG A 40 -15.92 14.89 -8.78
N GLU A 41 -15.60 14.52 -10.01
CA GLU A 41 -16.49 14.67 -11.17
C GLU A 41 -17.76 13.82 -11.01
N ASN A 42 -17.64 12.59 -10.51
CA ASN A 42 -18.80 11.71 -10.29
C ASN A 42 -19.73 12.20 -9.16
N ASN A 43 -19.22 13.01 -8.22
CA ASN A 43 -20.02 13.57 -7.12
C ASN A 43 -20.74 14.87 -7.53
N GLN A 44 -20.24 15.58 -8.55
CA GLN A 44 -20.89 16.78 -9.09
C GLN A 44 -22.13 16.46 -9.95
N HIS A 45 -22.26 15.23 -10.47
CA HIS A 45 -23.43 14.80 -11.24
C HIS A 45 -24.60 14.25 -10.40
N ARG A 46 -24.54 14.32 -9.06
CA ARG A 46 -25.64 13.86 -8.17
C ARG A 46 -26.32 14.95 -7.34
N ALA A 47 -25.96 16.22 -7.52
CA ALA A 47 -26.61 17.32 -6.79
C ALA A 47 -27.81 17.87 -7.59
N GLY A 48 -29.00 17.29 -7.38
CA GLY A 48 -30.23 17.84 -7.95
C GLY A 48 -31.50 17.01 -7.69
N ALA A 49 -31.99 16.96 -6.45
CA ALA A 49 -33.41 16.77 -6.14
C ALA A 49 -33.70 17.09 -4.66
N ALA A 50 -34.62 18.02 -4.41
CA ALA A 50 -35.09 18.45 -3.09
C ALA A 50 -36.20 17.51 -2.54
N PRO A 51 -36.53 17.54 -1.23
CA PRO A 51 -37.27 16.47 -0.55
C PRO A 51 -38.80 16.69 -0.50
N GLY A 52 -39.54 15.59 -0.63
CA GLY A 52 -40.98 15.49 -0.34
C GLY A 52 -41.26 14.70 0.95
N VAL A 53 -42.23 15.19 1.73
CA VAL A 53 -42.62 14.77 3.11
C VAL A 53 -43.46 13.46 3.09
N PRO A 54 -43.50 12.65 4.17
CA PRO A 54 -43.68 11.19 4.09
C PRO A 54 -45.11 10.68 4.26
N GLY A 55 -45.40 9.56 3.58
CA GLY A 55 -46.60 8.74 3.78
C GLY A 55 -46.28 7.47 4.58
N THR A 56 -47.13 7.17 5.57
CA THR A 56 -47.03 6.05 6.50
C THR A 56 -47.21 4.68 5.81
N ALA A 57 -46.26 3.76 6.01
CA ALA A 57 -46.42 2.35 5.66
C ALA A 57 -45.96 1.43 6.81
N LYS A 58 -46.76 0.38 7.06
CA LYS A 58 -46.64 -0.61 8.15
C LYS A 58 -45.35 -1.46 8.07
N PRO A 59 -44.86 -2.00 9.21
CA PRO A 59 -43.64 -2.78 9.23
C PRO A 59 -43.87 -4.20 8.68
N ALA A 60 -43.12 -4.56 7.64
CA ALA A 60 -42.94 -5.95 7.23
C ALA A 60 -41.76 -6.56 8.00
N SER A 61 -41.97 -7.76 8.51
CA SER A 61 -41.02 -8.56 9.29
C SER A 61 -39.72 -8.83 8.52
N VAL A 62 -38.61 -8.34 9.03
CA VAL A 62 -37.25 -8.59 8.52
C VAL A 62 -36.78 -9.96 9.04
N GLN A 63 -36.64 -10.95 8.15
CA GLN A 63 -35.90 -12.18 8.46
C GLN A 63 -34.38 -11.93 8.27
N PRO A 64 -33.50 -12.53 9.09
CA PRO A 64 -32.10 -12.11 9.19
C PRO A 64 -31.22 -12.56 8.01
N GLN A 65 -30.32 -11.66 7.60
CA GLN A 65 -29.38 -11.67 6.46
C GLN A 65 -28.28 -12.78 6.46
N GLN A 66 -28.51 -13.96 7.05
CA GLN A 66 -27.45 -14.96 7.20
C GLN A 66 -27.08 -15.71 5.90
N THR A 67 -27.94 -15.71 4.88
CA THR A 67 -27.72 -16.44 3.62
C THR A 67 -26.81 -15.73 2.62
N VAL A 68 -26.76 -14.40 2.63
CA VAL A 68 -26.01 -13.61 1.63
C VAL A 68 -24.49 -13.66 1.86
N VAL A 69 -24.05 -13.74 3.11
CA VAL A 69 -22.62 -13.69 3.48
C VAL A 69 -21.85 -14.91 2.94
N ARG A 70 -22.49 -16.08 2.82
CA ARG A 70 -21.81 -17.32 2.38
C ARG A 70 -21.61 -17.39 0.86
N SER A 71 -22.47 -16.77 0.05
CA SER A 71 -22.34 -16.78 -1.41
C SER A 71 -21.22 -15.87 -1.91
N ASP A 72 -20.99 -14.74 -1.23
CA ASP A 72 -20.01 -13.74 -1.64
C ASP A 72 -18.55 -14.19 -1.37
N LEU A 73 -18.33 -15.03 -0.35
CA LEU A 73 -17.01 -15.58 -0.06
C LEU A 73 -16.49 -16.50 -1.18
N ALA A 74 -17.36 -17.36 -1.74
CA ALA A 74 -16.99 -18.29 -2.81
C ALA A 74 -16.73 -17.55 -4.13
N ALA A 75 -17.58 -16.55 -4.45
CA ALA A 75 -17.43 -15.76 -5.68
C ALA A 75 -16.15 -14.90 -5.69
N THR A 76 -15.64 -14.50 -4.52
CA THR A 76 -14.46 -13.64 -4.40
C THR A 76 -13.16 -14.41 -4.18
N GLU A 77 -13.20 -15.74 -4.03
CA GLU A 77 -12.02 -16.56 -3.80
C GLU A 77 -11.12 -16.67 -5.05
N ALA A 78 -11.70 -16.99 -6.20
CA ALA A 78 -10.95 -17.12 -7.45
C ALA A 78 -10.27 -15.80 -7.88
N PRO A 79 -10.94 -14.63 -7.86
CA PRO A 79 -10.30 -13.34 -8.13
C PRO A 79 -9.13 -13.03 -7.18
N ARG A 80 -9.25 -13.40 -5.90
CA ARG A 80 -8.22 -13.17 -4.88
C ARG A 80 -7.00 -14.06 -5.08
N ARG A 81 -7.19 -15.35 -5.33
CA ARG A 81 -6.10 -16.27 -5.73
C ARG A 81 -5.40 -15.79 -7.01
N ALA A 82 -6.18 -15.32 -7.99
CA ALA A 82 -5.63 -14.77 -9.22
C ALA A 82 -4.82 -13.48 -8.97
N MET A 83 -5.21 -12.64 -8.01
CA MET A 83 -4.44 -11.48 -7.57
C MET A 83 -3.10 -11.91 -6.97
N ALA A 84 -3.08 -12.83 -6.01
CA ALA A 84 -1.84 -13.32 -5.40
C ALA A 84 -0.90 -13.96 -6.46
N ALA A 85 -1.45 -14.74 -7.40
CA ALA A 85 -0.68 -15.32 -8.49
C ALA A 85 -0.09 -14.26 -9.45
N ARG A 86 -0.81 -13.14 -9.71
CA ARG A 86 -0.25 -12.01 -10.47
C ARG A 86 0.90 -11.35 -9.70
N THR A 87 0.71 -11.11 -8.41
CA THR A 87 1.75 -10.53 -7.54
C THR A 87 3.01 -11.40 -7.49
N ALA A 88 2.85 -12.73 -7.47
CA ALA A 88 3.97 -13.65 -7.57
C ALA A 88 4.73 -13.52 -8.91
N ARG A 89 4.00 -13.45 -10.03
CA ARG A 89 4.59 -13.26 -11.37
C ARG A 89 5.31 -11.92 -11.55
N GLN A 90 4.93 -10.90 -10.78
CA GLN A 90 5.61 -9.60 -10.77
C GLN A 90 6.93 -9.62 -9.99
N GLY A 91 7.21 -10.68 -9.23
CA GLY A 91 8.52 -10.90 -8.61
C GLY A 91 8.52 -11.09 -7.10
N VAL A 92 7.35 -11.07 -6.43
CA VAL A 92 7.25 -11.44 -5.02
C VAL A 92 7.37 -12.97 -4.90
N LYS A 93 8.31 -13.44 -4.09
CA LYS A 93 8.68 -14.85 -3.95
C LYS A 93 8.33 -15.43 -2.58
N ASP A 94 8.09 -14.60 -1.57
CA ASP A 94 7.79 -15.09 -0.23
C ASP A 94 6.42 -15.79 -0.15
N ALA A 95 6.43 -17.12 0.01
CA ALA A 95 5.23 -17.94 0.02
C ALA A 95 4.26 -17.59 1.16
N GLN A 96 4.77 -17.18 2.32
CA GLN A 96 3.92 -16.81 3.47
C GLN A 96 3.19 -15.49 3.20
N VAL A 97 3.88 -14.53 2.58
CA VAL A 97 3.26 -13.26 2.16
C VAL A 97 2.19 -13.51 1.09
N LEU A 98 2.50 -14.31 0.07
CA LEU A 98 1.53 -14.65 -0.99
C LEU A 98 0.30 -15.37 -0.42
N ALA A 99 0.50 -16.32 0.49
CA ALA A 99 -0.60 -17.00 1.18
C ALA A 99 -1.45 -16.02 2.00
N ALA A 100 -0.84 -15.04 2.67
CA ALA A 100 -1.57 -14.01 3.40
C ALA A 100 -2.48 -13.18 2.48
N LEU A 101 -2.04 -12.85 1.26
CA LEU A 101 -2.88 -12.18 0.25
C LEU A 101 -4.08 -13.03 -0.19
N GLU A 102 -3.95 -14.36 -0.23
CA GLU A 102 -5.05 -15.28 -0.55
C GLU A 102 -6.05 -15.44 0.60
N ILE A 103 -5.61 -15.21 1.85
CA ILE A 103 -6.46 -15.31 3.02
C ILE A 103 -7.24 -14.01 3.25
N VAL A 104 -6.58 -12.85 3.15
CA VAL A 104 -7.20 -11.56 3.49
C VAL A 104 -8.14 -11.07 2.38
N PRO A 105 -9.45 -10.93 2.64
CA PRO A 105 -10.41 -10.54 1.61
C PRO A 105 -10.34 -9.03 1.33
N ARG A 106 -9.44 -8.62 0.42
CA ARG A 106 -9.22 -7.21 0.05
C ARG A 106 -10.49 -6.41 -0.25
N HIS A 107 -11.53 -7.04 -0.80
CA HIS A 107 -12.81 -6.39 -1.09
C HIS A 107 -13.56 -5.88 0.16
N MET A 108 -13.27 -6.38 1.36
CA MET A 108 -13.85 -5.85 2.60
C MET A 108 -13.24 -4.50 3.02
N PHE A 109 -12.17 -4.07 2.35
CA PHE A 109 -11.41 -2.86 2.69
C PHE A 109 -11.58 -1.75 1.64
N VAL A 110 -12.48 -1.94 0.68
CA VAL A 110 -12.78 -0.97 -0.38
C VAL A 110 -14.25 -0.55 -0.31
N GLU A 111 -14.57 0.63 -0.82
CA GLU A 111 -15.96 1.07 -0.88
C GLU A 111 -16.79 0.19 -1.84
N PRO A 112 -18.12 0.04 -1.60
CA PRO A 112 -18.99 -0.81 -2.41
C PRO A 112 -18.92 -0.54 -3.92
N GLY A 113 -18.77 0.72 -4.32
CA GLY A 113 -18.68 1.12 -5.74
C GLY A 113 -17.41 0.62 -6.46
N MET A 114 -16.42 0.14 -5.73
CA MET A 114 -15.12 -0.30 -6.25
C MET A 114 -14.86 -1.80 -6.10
N LEU A 115 -15.86 -2.59 -5.67
CA LEU A 115 -15.71 -4.03 -5.44
C LEU A 115 -15.19 -4.78 -6.68
N ALA A 116 -15.64 -4.40 -7.88
CA ALA A 116 -15.18 -5.00 -9.14
C ALA A 116 -13.66 -4.80 -9.38
N GLN A 117 -13.07 -3.78 -8.77
CA GLN A 117 -11.65 -3.43 -8.90
C GLN A 117 -10.81 -3.92 -7.71
N ALA A 118 -11.43 -4.48 -6.67
CA ALA A 118 -10.78 -4.80 -5.41
C ALA A 118 -9.53 -5.69 -5.56
N TYR A 119 -9.52 -6.56 -6.59
CA TYR A 119 -8.46 -7.53 -6.86
C TYR A 119 -7.58 -7.17 -8.06
N VAL A 120 -7.82 -6.01 -8.68
CA VAL A 120 -6.95 -5.47 -9.72
C VAL A 120 -5.71 -4.87 -9.04
N ASP A 121 -4.56 -4.94 -9.69
CA ASP A 121 -3.31 -4.42 -9.14
C ASP A 121 -3.21 -2.90 -9.27
N ILE A 122 -4.12 -2.19 -8.60
CA ILE A 122 -4.23 -0.73 -8.57
C ILE A 122 -4.45 -0.25 -7.14
N SER A 123 -4.08 1.01 -6.89
CA SER A 123 -4.48 1.71 -5.67
C SER A 123 -5.90 2.23 -5.83
N LEU A 124 -6.68 2.21 -4.76
CA LEU A 124 -8.07 2.69 -4.75
C LEU A 124 -8.26 3.73 -3.65
N PRO A 125 -9.11 4.76 -3.84
CA PRO A 125 -9.42 5.72 -2.78
C PRO A 125 -10.12 5.04 -1.59
N ILE A 126 -9.87 5.55 -0.38
CA ILE A 126 -10.51 5.10 0.87
C ILE A 126 -11.10 6.27 1.67
N GLY A 127 -11.36 7.39 0.99
CA GLY A 127 -11.74 8.66 1.61
C GLY A 127 -10.55 9.43 2.20
N HIS A 128 -10.82 10.63 2.72
CA HIS A 128 -9.82 11.50 3.40
C HIS A 128 -8.52 11.76 2.61
N ASN A 129 -8.59 11.76 1.28
CA ASN A 129 -7.43 11.85 0.37
C ASN A 129 -6.38 10.74 0.59
N GLN A 130 -6.80 9.60 1.12
CA GLN A 130 -5.96 8.42 1.30
C GLN A 130 -6.35 7.33 0.30
N THR A 131 -5.46 6.35 0.13
CA THR A 131 -5.66 5.21 -0.76
C THR A 131 -5.32 3.91 -0.05
N ILE A 132 -5.95 2.82 -0.47
CA ILE A 132 -5.43 1.46 -0.25
C ILE A 132 -4.39 1.18 -1.33
N SER A 133 -3.16 0.83 -0.92
CA SER A 133 -2.05 0.55 -1.83
C SER A 133 -2.29 -0.66 -2.74
N GLN A 134 -1.65 -0.67 -3.90
CA GLN A 134 -1.62 -1.82 -4.82
C GLN A 134 -1.27 -3.15 -4.09
N PRO A 135 -1.94 -4.27 -4.40
CA PRO A 135 -1.59 -5.60 -3.92
C PRO A 135 -0.11 -5.94 -4.09
N TYR A 136 0.50 -5.63 -5.23
CA TYR A 136 1.93 -5.82 -5.46
C TYR A 136 2.79 -5.11 -4.41
N ILE A 137 2.56 -3.80 -4.23
CA ILE A 137 3.33 -2.97 -3.31
C ILE A 137 3.16 -3.46 -1.86
N VAL A 138 1.95 -3.82 -1.44
CA VAL A 138 1.68 -4.42 -0.13
C VAL A 138 2.54 -5.67 0.09
N ALA A 139 2.47 -6.62 -0.84
CA ALA A 139 3.22 -7.87 -0.72
C ALA A 139 4.74 -7.64 -0.77
N ARG A 140 5.19 -6.78 -1.68
CA ARG A 140 6.60 -6.46 -1.87
C ARG A 140 7.22 -5.82 -0.63
N MET A 141 6.53 -4.86 0.00
CA MET A 141 7.03 -4.25 1.22
C MET A 141 7.11 -5.23 2.39
N ILE A 142 6.12 -6.12 2.55
CA ILE A 142 6.17 -7.15 3.60
C ILE A 142 7.30 -8.15 3.36
N GLU A 143 7.50 -8.59 2.10
CA GLU A 143 8.62 -9.47 1.74
C GLU A 143 9.98 -8.83 2.08
N LEU A 144 10.16 -7.56 1.73
CA LEU A 144 11.37 -6.81 2.04
C LEU A 144 11.61 -6.66 3.54
N LEU A 145 10.53 -6.45 4.30
CA LEU A 145 10.54 -6.32 5.76
C LEU A 145 10.95 -7.63 6.43
N LYS A 146 10.32 -8.74 6.02
CA LYS A 146 10.56 -10.08 6.54
C LYS A 146 11.99 -10.54 6.25
N GLY A 147 12.46 -10.33 5.02
CA GLY A 147 13.74 -10.88 4.57
C GLY A 147 13.78 -12.40 4.79
N SER A 148 14.86 -12.92 5.39
CA SER A 148 15.01 -14.35 5.69
C SER A 148 14.54 -14.77 7.09
N GLY A 149 14.09 -13.83 7.93
CA GLY A 149 13.81 -14.08 9.35
C GLY A 149 12.33 -14.02 9.71
N PRO A 150 11.92 -14.60 10.85
CA PRO A 150 10.57 -14.44 11.36
C PRO A 150 10.35 -13.00 11.83
N LEU A 151 9.13 -12.48 11.64
CA LEU A 151 8.70 -11.21 12.22
C LEU A 151 7.96 -11.49 13.53
N ARG A 152 8.58 -11.20 14.69
CA ARG A 152 7.86 -11.36 15.96
C ARG A 152 6.97 -10.15 16.20
N ARG A 153 7.55 -8.96 16.31
CA ARG A 153 6.79 -7.73 16.54
C ARG A 153 6.98 -6.72 15.42
N VAL A 154 5.88 -6.32 14.79
CA VAL A 154 5.88 -5.35 13.68
C VAL A 154 5.10 -4.09 14.06
N LEU A 155 5.64 -2.94 13.68
CA LEU A 155 4.94 -1.65 13.68
C LEU A 155 4.61 -1.22 12.25
N GLU A 156 3.35 -0.95 11.98
CA GLU A 156 2.88 -0.30 10.77
C GLU A 156 2.53 1.17 11.06
N ILE A 157 2.99 2.07 10.19
CA ILE A 157 2.63 3.48 10.21
C ILE A 157 1.71 3.78 9.02
N GLY A 158 0.49 4.25 9.31
CA GLY A 158 -0.56 4.51 8.33
C GLY A 158 -1.47 3.31 8.13
N THR A 159 -2.30 2.99 9.13
CA THR A 159 -3.28 1.88 9.05
C THR A 159 -4.22 2.03 7.84
N GLY A 160 -4.64 3.26 7.52
CA GLY A 160 -5.60 3.54 6.47
C GLY A 160 -6.91 2.74 6.65
N CYS A 161 -7.24 1.89 5.69
CA CYS A 161 -8.41 1.01 5.76
C CYS A 161 -8.18 -0.28 6.57
N GLY A 162 -6.93 -0.62 6.92
CA GLY A 162 -6.57 -1.81 7.69
C GLY A 162 -6.16 -3.05 6.88
N TYR A 163 -6.14 -2.99 5.54
CA TYR A 163 -5.81 -4.15 4.71
C TYR A 163 -4.37 -4.66 4.92
N GLN A 164 -3.39 -3.75 4.85
CA GLN A 164 -1.97 -4.08 5.05
C GLN A 164 -1.72 -4.63 6.48
N ALA A 165 -2.35 -4.02 7.49
CA ALA A 165 -2.37 -4.51 8.87
C ALA A 165 -2.88 -5.96 8.98
N ALA A 166 -3.98 -6.28 8.28
CA ALA A 166 -4.52 -7.63 8.24
C ALA A 166 -3.55 -8.60 7.56
N VAL A 167 -2.95 -8.24 6.42
CA VAL A 167 -1.97 -9.10 5.75
C VAL A 167 -0.75 -9.35 6.65
N LEU A 168 -0.24 -8.32 7.32
CA LEU A 168 0.85 -8.44 8.29
C LEU A 168 0.55 -9.42 9.43
N SER A 169 -0.71 -9.49 9.88
CA SER A 169 -1.11 -10.39 10.99
C SER A 169 -0.96 -11.88 10.68
N PHE A 170 -0.91 -12.26 9.40
CA PHE A 170 -0.62 -13.63 8.96
C PHE A 170 0.89 -13.88 8.74
N VAL A 171 1.70 -12.83 8.78
CA VAL A 171 3.15 -12.88 8.53
C VAL A 171 3.95 -12.70 9.83
N ALA A 172 3.43 -11.93 10.78
CA ALA A 172 4.09 -11.60 12.04
C ALA A 172 3.36 -12.17 13.27
N GLN A 173 4.07 -12.34 14.40
CA GLN A 173 3.46 -12.83 15.65
C GLN A 173 2.60 -11.77 16.33
N GLU A 174 3.02 -10.50 16.31
CA GLU A 174 2.29 -9.34 16.82
C GLU A 174 2.40 -8.17 15.83
N VAL A 175 1.28 -7.51 15.56
CA VAL A 175 1.22 -6.32 14.72
C VAL A 175 0.61 -5.17 15.51
N TYR A 176 1.28 -4.03 15.45
CA TYR A 176 0.80 -2.75 15.95
C TYR A 176 0.68 -1.81 14.75
N SER A 177 -0.44 -1.10 14.62
CA SER A 177 -0.67 -0.20 13.49
C SER A 177 -1.18 1.15 13.98
N ILE A 178 -0.51 2.23 13.57
CA ILE A 178 -0.84 3.60 13.98
C ILE A 178 -1.52 4.32 12.82
N GLU A 179 -2.67 4.95 13.09
CA GLU A 179 -3.36 5.84 12.18
C GLU A 179 -3.55 7.22 12.82
N ARG A 180 -3.28 8.26 12.05
CA ARG A 180 -3.38 9.65 12.50
C ARG A 180 -4.73 10.30 12.22
N ILE A 181 -5.50 9.78 11.26
CA ILE A 181 -6.80 10.32 10.86
C ILE A 181 -7.92 9.56 11.58
N LYS A 182 -8.66 10.21 12.48
CA LYS A 182 -9.63 9.54 13.35
C LYS A 182 -10.71 8.76 12.58
N PRO A 183 -11.35 9.31 11.53
CA PRO A 183 -12.29 8.55 10.71
C PRO A 183 -11.71 7.27 10.08
N LEU A 184 -10.44 7.29 9.64
CA LEU A 184 -9.79 6.11 9.07
C LEU A 184 -9.44 5.07 10.13
N HIS A 185 -9.04 5.51 11.32
CA HIS A 185 -8.83 4.61 12.44
C HIS A 185 -10.12 3.85 12.79
N GLU A 186 -11.27 4.53 12.82
CA GLU A 186 -12.57 3.88 13.06
C GLU A 186 -13.00 2.99 11.88
N LEU A 187 -12.74 3.42 10.63
CA LEU A 187 -12.95 2.60 9.44
C LEU A 187 -12.17 1.28 9.52
N ALA A 188 -10.87 1.35 9.84
CA ALA A 188 -10.04 0.16 10.00
C ALA A 188 -10.58 -0.77 11.09
N LYS A 189 -10.98 -0.23 12.25
CA LYS A 189 -11.63 -1.03 13.31
C LYS A 189 -12.89 -1.73 12.81
N ALA A 190 -13.73 -1.04 12.05
CA ALA A 190 -14.96 -1.60 11.49
C ALA A 190 -14.67 -2.73 10.49
N ASN A 191 -13.72 -2.52 9.56
CA ASN A 191 -13.32 -3.52 8.56
C ASN A 191 -12.68 -4.77 9.19
N LEU A 192 -11.89 -4.58 10.26
CA LEU A 192 -11.12 -5.65 10.89
C LEU A 192 -11.93 -6.45 11.93
N ARG A 193 -12.97 -5.86 12.52
CA ARG A 193 -13.80 -6.52 13.55
C ARG A 193 -14.36 -7.89 13.10
N PRO A 194 -14.91 -8.06 11.88
CA PRO A 194 -15.39 -9.36 11.41
C PRO A 194 -14.30 -10.43 11.30
N LEU A 195 -13.04 -10.04 11.06
CA LEU A 195 -11.91 -10.96 10.88
C LEU A 195 -11.37 -11.55 12.18
N ARG A 196 -11.69 -10.94 13.34
CA ARG A 196 -11.29 -11.42 14.68
C ARG A 196 -9.79 -11.71 14.81
N ILE A 197 -8.95 -10.84 14.24
CA ILE A 197 -7.49 -10.97 14.26
C ILE A 197 -6.98 -10.67 15.68
N ALA A 198 -6.53 -11.70 16.39
CA ALA A 198 -6.16 -11.60 17.80
C ALA A 198 -4.81 -10.88 18.05
N ASN A 199 -3.92 -10.91 17.07
CA ASN A 199 -2.55 -10.40 17.17
C ASN A 199 -2.36 -9.01 16.53
N LEU A 200 -3.44 -8.30 16.22
CA LEU A 200 -3.40 -6.95 15.63
C LEU A 200 -3.96 -5.91 16.61
N ARG A 201 -3.15 -4.90 16.93
CA ARG A 201 -3.52 -3.78 17.80
C ARG A 201 -3.48 -2.48 17.03
N LEU A 202 -4.60 -1.77 17.00
CA LEU A 202 -4.71 -0.46 16.34
C LEU A 202 -4.53 0.66 17.35
N GLN A 203 -3.77 1.67 16.97
CA GLN A 203 -3.52 2.87 17.75
C GLN A 203 -3.96 4.10 16.94
N TYR A 204 -4.68 5.01 17.59
CA TYR A 204 -4.89 6.36 17.06
C TYR A 204 -3.79 7.26 17.60
N GLY A 205 -3.01 7.90 16.71
CA GLY A 205 -1.88 8.72 17.14
C GLY A 205 -0.98 9.18 16.02
N ASP A 206 0.06 9.93 16.38
CA ASP A 206 1.11 10.36 15.45
C ASP A 206 2.11 9.23 15.20
N GLY A 207 2.08 8.68 13.99
CA GLY A 207 2.98 7.61 13.59
C GLY A 207 4.45 8.01 13.48
N MET A 208 4.78 9.31 13.37
CA MET A 208 6.17 9.75 13.35
C MET A 208 6.89 9.55 14.68
N LEU A 209 6.13 9.46 15.78
CA LEU A 209 6.65 9.19 17.13
C LEU A 209 6.85 7.68 17.39
N GLY A 210 6.32 6.83 16.53
CA GLY A 210 6.28 5.38 16.73
C GLY A 210 5.47 4.97 17.95
N LEU A 211 5.91 3.90 18.62
CA LEU A 211 5.26 3.34 19.81
C LEU A 211 6.32 2.93 20.85
N PRO A 212 6.99 3.89 21.53
CA PRO A 212 8.13 3.61 22.41
C PRO A 212 7.84 2.62 23.54
N GLN A 213 6.62 2.62 24.06
CA GLN A 213 6.20 1.73 25.14
C GLN A 213 6.09 0.25 24.73
N VAL A 214 6.15 -0.04 23.43
CA VAL A 214 6.10 -1.39 22.86
C VAL A 214 7.43 -1.78 22.19
N ALA A 215 8.27 -0.80 21.84
CA ALA A 215 9.58 -1.03 21.25
C ALA A 215 10.46 -1.97 22.12
N PRO A 216 11.42 -2.70 21.54
CA PRO A 216 11.85 -2.64 20.13
C PRO A 216 10.98 -3.50 19.19
N PHE A 217 11.04 -3.18 17.89
CA PHE A 217 10.34 -3.87 16.81
C PHE A 217 11.29 -4.68 15.92
N ASP A 218 10.89 -5.88 15.53
CA ASP A 218 11.62 -6.71 14.54
C ASP A 218 11.38 -6.24 13.10
N GLY A 219 10.34 -5.44 12.89
CA GLY A 219 10.07 -4.78 11.62
C GLY A 219 9.26 -3.50 11.80
N ILE A 220 9.59 -2.46 11.05
CA ILE A 220 8.75 -1.26 10.93
C ILE A 220 8.42 -1.02 9.46
N ILE A 221 7.15 -0.76 9.14
CA ILE A 221 6.71 -0.52 7.77
C ILE A 221 5.89 0.77 7.70
N LEU A 222 6.24 1.67 6.77
CA LEU A 222 5.54 2.93 6.58
C LEU A 222 4.71 2.87 5.30
N ALA A 223 3.40 3.00 5.41
CA ALA A 223 2.48 3.09 4.28
C ALA A 223 2.20 4.54 3.86
N ALA A 224 3.15 5.46 4.09
CA ALA A 224 3.10 6.86 3.68
C ALA A 224 4.53 7.38 3.47
N ALA A 225 4.72 8.24 2.47
CA ALA A 225 6.04 8.74 2.06
C ALA A 225 6.49 9.95 2.88
N GLY A 226 7.66 9.85 3.50
CA GLY A 226 8.38 10.97 4.09
C GLY A 226 9.48 11.50 3.17
N LEU A 227 9.94 12.74 3.42
CA LEU A 227 11.21 13.21 2.82
C LEU A 227 12.39 12.37 3.31
N GLU A 228 12.31 11.94 4.57
CA GLU A 228 13.23 11.03 5.23
C GLU A 228 12.45 10.16 6.22
N VAL A 229 13.07 9.09 6.71
CA VAL A 229 12.48 8.25 7.75
C VAL A 229 12.67 8.92 9.11
N PRO A 230 11.61 9.11 9.92
CA PRO A 230 11.73 9.69 11.25
C PRO A 230 12.73 8.93 12.14
N ARG A 231 13.66 9.65 12.76
CA ARG A 231 14.68 9.08 13.64
C ARG A 231 14.11 8.25 14.79
N ALA A 232 12.97 8.68 15.36
CA ALA A 232 12.28 7.95 16.41
C ALA A 232 11.92 6.51 16.01
N LEU A 233 11.58 6.28 14.73
CA LEU A 233 11.29 4.94 14.22
C LEU A 233 12.56 4.10 14.08
N LEU A 234 13.65 4.70 13.59
CA LEU A 234 14.95 4.03 13.48
C LEU A 234 15.48 3.57 14.85
N GLU A 235 15.29 4.38 15.88
CA GLU A 235 15.70 4.07 17.26
C GLU A 235 14.87 2.96 17.91
N GLN A 236 13.63 2.75 17.43
CA GLN A 236 12.72 1.72 17.92
C GLN A 236 12.89 0.36 17.22
N LEU A 237 13.72 0.24 16.18
CA LEU A 237 14.08 -1.04 15.56
C LEU A 237 14.97 -1.88 16.49
N ALA A 238 14.76 -3.18 16.57
CA ALA A 238 15.76 -4.07 17.17
C ALA A 238 17.06 -4.07 16.31
N ILE A 239 18.20 -4.40 16.91
CA ILE A 239 19.43 -4.64 16.13
C ILE A 239 19.20 -5.89 15.25
N GLY A 240 19.55 -5.80 13.97
CA GLY A 240 19.27 -6.80 12.94
C GLY A 240 17.90 -6.68 12.29
N ALA A 241 17.01 -5.83 12.82
CA ALA A 241 15.68 -5.59 12.26
C ALA A 241 15.71 -4.63 11.07
N ARG A 242 14.60 -4.62 10.32
CA ARG A 242 14.46 -3.86 9.09
C ARG A 242 13.30 -2.87 9.18
N LEU A 243 13.48 -1.70 8.57
CA LEU A 243 12.43 -0.76 8.27
C LEU A 243 12.26 -0.64 6.76
N VAL A 244 11.01 -0.67 6.30
CA VAL A 244 10.67 -0.46 4.89
C VAL A 244 9.75 0.74 4.78
N ALA A 245 10.17 1.73 3.98
CA ALA A 245 9.42 2.96 3.81
C ALA A 245 9.56 3.52 2.39
N PRO A 246 8.51 4.14 1.83
CA PRO A 246 8.65 5.02 0.70
C PRO A 246 9.31 6.34 1.15
N VAL A 247 10.35 6.76 0.45
CA VAL A 247 11.12 7.97 0.76
C VAL A 247 11.29 8.82 -0.50
N GLY A 248 11.02 10.11 -0.37
CA GLY A 248 11.19 11.09 -1.44
C GLY A 248 10.06 12.11 -1.51
N ALA A 249 10.25 13.13 -2.37
CA ALA A 249 9.27 14.18 -2.61
C ALA A 249 8.43 13.85 -3.86
N GLN A 250 8.79 14.46 -5.00
CA GLN A 250 8.11 14.25 -6.28
C GLN A 250 8.37 12.86 -6.87
N VAL A 251 9.61 12.38 -6.71
CA VAL A 251 10.01 11.01 -7.03
C VAL A 251 10.27 10.30 -5.71
N GLN A 252 9.62 9.15 -5.53
CA GLN A 252 9.70 8.35 -4.31
C GLN A 252 10.22 6.96 -4.64
N HIS A 253 11.04 6.42 -3.75
CA HIS A 253 11.56 5.07 -3.85
C HIS A 253 11.28 4.30 -2.57
N LEU A 254 11.02 3.00 -2.69
CA LEU A 254 11.06 2.13 -1.52
C LEU A 254 12.50 2.06 -1.02
N GLN A 255 12.67 2.28 0.27
CA GLN A 255 13.93 2.17 0.97
C GLN A 255 13.83 1.09 2.04
N ARG A 256 14.86 0.25 2.11
CA ARG A 256 15.03 -0.74 3.17
C ARG A 256 16.20 -0.32 4.05
N ILE A 257 15.92 -0.09 5.32
CA ILE A 257 16.92 0.31 6.32
C ILE A 257 17.11 -0.84 7.31
N THR A 258 18.33 -1.28 7.53
CA THR A 258 18.65 -2.32 8.52
C THR A 258 19.45 -1.71 9.67
N ARG A 259 19.02 -1.93 10.92
CA ARG A 259 19.80 -1.50 12.08
C ARG A 259 20.93 -2.50 12.32
N THR A 260 22.18 -2.10 12.13
CA THR A 260 23.36 -2.97 12.26
C THR A 260 24.02 -2.89 13.64
N GLY A 261 23.74 -1.83 14.40
CA GLY A 261 24.31 -1.61 15.73
C GLY A 261 23.47 -0.68 16.60
N LYS A 262 24.03 -0.28 17.75
CA LYS A 262 23.31 0.58 18.72
C LYS A 262 22.91 1.93 18.12
N ALA A 263 23.74 2.52 17.27
CA ALA A 263 23.45 3.79 16.59
C ALA A 263 23.89 3.73 15.12
N GLU A 264 23.79 2.55 14.52
CA GLU A 264 24.27 2.28 13.17
C GLU A 264 23.16 1.65 12.34
N TRP A 265 23.00 2.17 11.12
CA TRP A 265 22.02 1.70 10.15
C TRP A 265 22.64 1.67 8.76
N THR A 266 22.28 0.66 7.97
CA THR A 266 22.56 0.61 6.54
C THR A 266 21.26 0.81 5.77
N SER A 267 21.34 1.47 4.63
CA SER A 267 20.17 1.79 3.81
C SER A 267 20.38 1.34 2.37
N GLU A 268 19.32 0.79 1.78
CA GLU A 268 19.27 0.34 0.40
C GLU A 268 18.05 0.97 -0.28
N THR A 269 18.28 1.68 -1.38
CA THR A 269 17.22 2.20 -2.25
C THR A 269 16.85 1.16 -3.28
N LEU A 270 15.55 0.89 -3.38
CA LEU A 270 14.99 -0.17 -4.22
C LEU A 270 14.21 0.46 -5.39
N GLU A 271 12.99 0.00 -5.62
CA GLU A 271 12.15 0.40 -6.75
C GLU A 271 11.42 1.72 -6.53
N ALA A 272 11.05 2.37 -7.63
CA ALA A 272 10.19 3.56 -7.60
C ALA A 272 8.79 3.19 -7.09
N CYS A 273 8.17 4.12 -6.36
CA CYS A 273 6.83 3.93 -5.82
C CYS A 273 6.07 5.25 -5.78
N HIS A 274 4.80 5.19 -5.36
CA HIS A 274 4.02 6.39 -5.13
C HIS A 274 3.08 6.18 -3.94
N PHE A 275 3.23 7.04 -2.94
CA PHE A 275 2.48 7.04 -1.70
C PHE A 275 2.02 8.45 -1.32
N VAL A 276 0.93 8.47 -0.55
CA VAL A 276 0.47 9.67 0.15
C VAL A 276 1.52 10.15 1.15
N PRO A 277 1.60 11.46 1.44
CA PRO A 277 2.63 12.00 2.31
C PRO A 277 2.42 11.60 3.77
N LEU A 278 3.50 11.23 4.45
CA LEU A 278 3.59 11.11 5.90
C LEU A 278 3.45 12.50 6.52
N ARG A 279 2.61 12.63 7.55
CA ARG A 279 2.32 13.92 8.21
C ARG A 279 2.41 13.80 9.73
N PRO A 280 2.89 14.85 10.42
CA PRO A 280 2.93 14.88 11.88
C PRO A 280 1.52 15.11 12.47
N GLY A 281 1.42 14.87 13.77
CA GLY A 281 0.24 15.09 14.58
C GLY A 281 -0.96 14.21 14.19
N ILE A 282 -2.07 14.42 14.88
CA ILE A 282 -3.35 13.77 14.63
C ILE A 282 -4.29 14.67 13.82
N ALA A 283 -5.28 14.07 13.15
CA ALA A 283 -6.34 14.74 12.39
C ALA A 283 -7.69 14.04 12.55
#